data_AF-A0A8S2V0P5-F1
#
_entry.id   AF-A0A8S2V0P5-F1
#
_cell.length_a   1.000
_cell.length_b   1.000
_cell.length_c   1.000
_cell.angle_alpha   90.00
_cell.angle_beta   90.00
_cell.angle_gamma   90.00
#
_symmetry.space_group_name_H-M   'P 1'
#
loop_
_entity.id
_entity.type
_entity.pdbx_description
1 polymer ?
#
loop_
_entity_poly.entity_id
_entity_poly.type
_entity_poly.pdbx_seq_one_letter_code
_entity_poly.pdbx_strand_id
1 'polypeptide(L)'
;MTNDQDENEHSLEMHLPYIAKIFEKKRNDFQLIPILVGSLDSRKLEQYGQLLAPYLCDPKNLFVISSDFCHWGKKFAYTPYDQNDGEIWQFIQKLDNKGMELIEQLNLSEFHKYLRVREISEIRFIE
;
A
#
# COMPACT_ATOMS: atom_id res chain seq x y z
N MET A 1 5.68 -16.03 12.07
CA MET A 1 5.71 -14.74 12.77
C MET A 1 5.72 -15.06 14.25
N THR A 2 6.72 -14.58 14.99
CA THR A 2 6.70 -14.60 16.46
C THR A 2 5.89 -13.41 16.97
N ASN A 3 5.47 -13.43 18.24
CA ASN A 3 4.80 -12.27 18.85
C ASN A 3 5.68 -11.00 18.75
N ASP A 4 6.99 -11.14 19.01
CA ASP A 4 7.93 -10.03 18.88
C ASP A 4 7.99 -9.47 17.44
N GLN A 5 7.79 -10.29 16.41
CA GLN A 5 7.77 -9.80 15.03
C GLN A 5 6.48 -9.05 14.71
N ASP A 6 5.36 -9.47 15.30
CA ASP A 6 4.05 -8.81 15.16
C ASP A 6 4.05 -7.46 15.90
N GLU A 7 4.51 -7.42 17.15
CA GLU A 7 4.56 -6.20 17.97
C GLU A 7 5.57 -5.15 17.47
N ASN A 8 6.56 -5.55 16.67
CA ASN A 8 7.51 -4.62 16.03
C ASN A 8 7.04 -4.14 14.65
N GLU A 9 5.91 -4.66 14.12
CA GLU A 9 5.38 -4.31 12.80
C GLU A 9 4.26 -3.28 12.94
N HIS A 10 4.44 -2.11 12.34
CA HIS A 10 3.51 -0.99 12.56
C HIS A 10 2.48 -0.83 11.43
N SER A 11 2.68 -1.46 10.25
CA SER A 11 1.78 -1.28 9.10
C SER A 11 0.34 -1.63 9.37
N LEU A 12 0.09 -2.61 10.22
CA LEU A 12 -1.23 -3.07 10.60
C LEU A 12 -1.76 -2.33 11.81
N GLU A 13 -0.89 -2.09 12.81
CA GLU A 13 -1.23 -1.41 14.06
C GLU A 13 -1.83 -0.02 13.81
N MET A 14 -1.27 0.73 12.85
CA MET A 14 -1.72 2.09 12.55
C MET A 14 -3.19 2.18 12.09
N HIS A 15 -3.78 1.08 11.61
CA HIS A 15 -5.20 1.04 11.23
C HIS A 15 -6.13 0.74 12.41
N LEU A 16 -5.63 0.11 13.48
CA LEU A 16 -6.46 -0.35 14.60
C LEU A 16 -7.24 0.78 15.29
N PRO A 17 -6.65 1.97 15.57
CA PRO A 17 -7.40 3.08 16.16
C PRO A 17 -8.55 3.56 15.26
N TYR A 18 -8.32 3.65 13.95
CA TYR A 18 -9.33 4.06 12.98
C TYR A 18 -10.46 3.04 12.87
N ILE A 19 -10.13 1.75 12.76
CA ILE A 19 -11.10 0.66 12.72
C ILE A 19 -11.92 0.64 14.02
N ALA A 20 -11.26 0.71 15.17
CA ALA A 20 -11.92 0.73 16.48
C ALA A 20 -12.88 1.91 16.65
N LYS A 21 -12.57 3.06 16.01
CA LYS A 21 -13.43 4.24 16.03
C LYS A 21 -14.61 4.12 15.06
N ILE A 22 -14.38 3.69 13.82
CA ILE A 22 -15.43 3.53 12.80
C ILE A 22 -16.46 2.49 13.24
N PHE A 23 -16.00 1.39 13.86
CA PHE A 23 -16.86 0.29 14.31
C PHE A 23 -17.19 0.33 15.81
N GLU A 24 -17.07 1.49 16.47
CA GLU A 24 -17.28 1.65 17.92
C GLU A 24 -18.62 1.06 18.42
N LYS A 25 -19.70 1.22 17.64
CA LYS A 25 -21.04 0.70 17.97
C LYS A 25 -21.29 -0.76 17.54
N LYS A 26 -20.36 -1.34 16.80
CA LYS A 26 -20.47 -2.66 16.15
C LYS A 26 -19.27 -3.55 16.49
N ARG A 27 -18.60 -3.31 17.62
CA ARG A 27 -17.34 -3.98 17.98
C ARG A 27 -17.42 -5.50 18.00
N ASN A 28 -18.61 -6.07 18.24
CA ASN A 28 -18.84 -7.51 18.28
C ASN A 28 -19.43 -8.08 16.98
N ASP A 29 -19.66 -7.23 15.96
CA ASP A 29 -20.39 -7.60 14.73
C ASP A 29 -19.45 -7.85 13.54
N PHE A 30 -18.14 -7.71 13.72
CA PHE A 30 -17.15 -7.96 12.68
C PHE A 30 -15.94 -8.72 13.22
N GLN A 31 -15.21 -9.35 12.30
CA GLN A 31 -13.93 -9.98 12.57
C GLN A 31 -12.85 -9.22 11.82
N LEU A 32 -11.69 -9.04 12.46
CA LEU A 32 -10.51 -8.45 11.84
C LEU A 32 -9.57 -9.57 11.41
N ILE A 33 -9.17 -9.58 10.14
CA ILE A 33 -8.24 -10.55 9.57
C ILE A 33 -6.96 -9.79 9.16
N PRO A 34 -5.93 -9.74 10.03
CA PRO A 34 -4.66 -9.12 9.67
C PRO A 34 -3.90 -9.99 8.67
N ILE A 35 -3.40 -9.38 7.58
CA ILE A 35 -2.58 -10.05 6.57
C ILE A 35 -1.32 -9.20 6.38
N LEU A 36 -0.19 -9.71 6.85
CA LEU A 36 1.12 -9.09 6.60
C LEU A 36 1.63 -9.53 5.21
N VAL A 37 1.93 -8.56 4.35
CA VAL A 37 2.40 -8.79 2.99
C VAL A 37 3.87 -8.37 2.89
N GLY A 38 4.77 -9.35 2.76
CA GLY A 38 6.17 -9.10 2.45
C GLY A 38 6.42 -8.92 0.95
N SER A 39 7.69 -8.90 0.53
CA SER A 39 8.04 -8.77 -0.89
C SER A 39 7.50 -9.95 -1.72
N LEU A 40 6.71 -9.63 -2.74
CA LEU A 40 6.09 -10.60 -3.64
C LEU A 40 6.69 -10.49 -5.05
N ASP A 41 6.98 -11.63 -5.66
CA ASP A 41 7.22 -11.70 -7.10
C ASP A 41 5.89 -11.73 -7.88
N SER A 42 5.97 -11.57 -9.20
CA SER A 42 4.78 -11.53 -10.07
C SER A 42 3.91 -12.78 -9.98
N ARG A 43 4.50 -13.96 -9.72
CA ARG A 43 3.73 -15.22 -9.59
C ARG A 43 2.96 -15.24 -8.28
N LYS A 44 3.59 -14.86 -7.17
CA LYS A 44 2.93 -14.78 -5.86
C LYS A 44 1.84 -13.72 -5.84
N LEU A 45 2.06 -12.57 -6.49
CA LEU A 45 1.03 -11.53 -6.65
C LEU A 45 -0.24 -12.07 -7.30
N GLU A 46 -0.10 -12.81 -8.40
CA GLU A 46 -1.24 -13.43 -9.08
C GLU A 46 -1.92 -14.49 -8.21
N GLN A 47 -1.14 -15.34 -7.54
CA GLN A 47 -1.66 -16.38 -6.66
C GLN A 47 -2.46 -15.80 -5.48
N TYR A 48 -1.93 -14.78 -4.80
CA TYR A 48 -2.63 -14.13 -3.69
C TYR A 48 -3.83 -13.32 -4.18
N GLY A 49 -3.73 -12.67 -5.34
CA GLY A 49 -4.86 -11.99 -5.96
C GLY A 49 -6.02 -12.96 -6.23
N GLN A 50 -5.75 -14.12 -6.81
CA GLN A 50 -6.76 -15.17 -7.04
C GLN A 50 -7.31 -15.74 -5.72
N LEU A 51 -6.46 -15.93 -4.72
CA LEU A 51 -6.87 -16.44 -3.40
C LEU A 51 -7.81 -15.46 -2.67
N LEU A 52 -7.53 -14.15 -2.74
CA LEU A 52 -8.28 -13.12 -2.04
C LEU A 52 -9.50 -12.61 -2.81
N ALA A 53 -9.54 -12.79 -4.14
CA ALA A 53 -10.62 -12.30 -4.99
C ALA A 53 -12.04 -12.71 -4.53
N PRO A 54 -12.31 -13.96 -4.11
CA PRO A 54 -13.64 -14.33 -3.62
C PRO A 54 -14.08 -13.52 -2.39
N TYR A 55 -13.14 -13.18 -1.51
CA TYR A 55 -13.42 -12.37 -0.32
C TYR A 55 -13.61 -10.90 -0.68
N LEU A 56 -12.86 -10.38 -1.65
CA LEU A 56 -13.01 -9.00 -2.14
C LEU A 56 -14.36 -8.79 -2.84
N CYS A 57 -14.90 -9.82 -3.52
CA CYS A 57 -16.19 -9.77 -4.20
C CYS A 57 -17.40 -9.90 -3.26
N ASP A 58 -17.22 -10.31 -1.99
CA ASP A 58 -18.31 -10.38 -1.02
C ASP A 58 -18.59 -8.97 -0.44
N PRO A 59 -19.78 -8.39 -0.65
CA PRO A 59 -20.12 -7.06 -0.14
C PRO A 59 -20.17 -6.96 1.39
N LYS A 60 -20.09 -8.08 2.12
CA LYS A 60 -19.97 -8.11 3.59
C LYS A 60 -18.55 -7.84 4.08
N ASN A 61 -17.55 -7.96 3.20
CA ASN A 61 -16.16 -7.78 3.55
C ASN A 61 -15.69 -6.35 3.23
N LEU A 62 -14.68 -5.90 3.98
CA LEU A 62 -13.98 -4.65 3.76
C LEU A 62 -12.49 -4.94 3.70
N PHE A 63 -11.83 -4.50 2.63
CA PHE A 63 -10.37 -4.55 2.50
C PHE A 63 -9.80 -3.19 2.83
N VAL A 64 -8.89 -3.15 3.80
CA VAL A 64 -8.08 -1.97 4.12
C VAL A 64 -6.66 -2.28 3.64
N ILE A 65 -6.19 -1.53 2.65
CA ILE A 65 -4.85 -1.69 2.09
C ILE A 65 -3.96 -0.60 2.71
N SER A 66 -2.97 -1.02 3.50
CA SER A 66 -2.00 -0.13 4.14
C SER A 66 -0.90 0.26 3.15
N SER A 67 -0.62 1.54 2.95
CA SER A 67 0.41 1.96 2.00
C SER A 67 0.71 3.45 2.14
N ASP A 68 2.00 3.78 2.07
CA ASP A 68 2.51 5.13 1.84
C ASP A 68 2.98 5.29 0.40
N PHE A 69 2.95 6.53 -0.09
CA PHE A 69 3.43 6.90 -1.42
C PHE A 69 4.92 7.30 -1.37
N CYS A 70 5.36 8.30 -2.14
CA CYS A 70 6.78 8.61 -2.33
C CYS A 70 7.53 8.99 -1.04
N HIS A 71 8.56 8.21 -0.70
CA HIS A 71 9.56 8.55 0.30
C HIS A 71 10.78 9.21 -0.37
N TRP A 72 10.71 10.52 -0.57
CA TRP A 72 11.77 11.29 -1.23
C TRP A 72 12.81 11.82 -0.23
N GLY A 73 14.09 11.62 -0.54
CA GLY A 73 15.21 12.21 0.21
C GLY A 73 16.41 11.28 0.31
N LYS A 74 17.56 11.87 0.67
CA LYS A 74 18.84 11.13 0.84
C LYS A 74 18.74 9.96 1.82
N LYS A 75 17.89 10.10 2.85
CA LYS A 75 17.63 9.06 3.87
C LYS A 75 17.03 7.79 3.28
N PHE A 76 16.32 7.91 2.17
CA PHE A 76 15.64 6.83 1.46
C PHE A 76 16.41 6.39 0.21
N ALA A 77 17.61 6.92 -0.01
CA ALA A 77 18.40 6.74 -1.24
C ALA A 77 17.62 7.07 -2.52
N TYR A 78 16.60 7.94 -2.43
CA TYR A 78 15.70 8.25 -3.53
C TYR A 78 15.56 9.77 -3.70
N THR A 79 16.30 10.34 -4.64
CA THR A 79 16.25 11.79 -4.95
C THR A 79 16.21 12.11 -6.44
N PRO A 80 15.42 11.40 -7.27
CA PRO A 80 15.22 11.84 -8.64
C PRO A 80 14.52 13.20 -8.62
N TYR A 81 15.00 14.13 -9.42
CA TYR A 81 14.41 15.46 -9.59
C TYR A 81 15.06 16.14 -10.80
N ASP A 82 14.23 16.65 -11.70
CA ASP A 82 14.65 17.52 -12.79
C ASP A 82 14.16 18.96 -12.48
N GLN A 83 15.01 19.96 -12.75
CA GLN A 83 14.63 21.36 -12.54
C GLN A 83 13.44 21.80 -13.41
N ASN A 84 13.17 21.07 -14.50
CA ASN A 84 12.02 21.28 -15.36
C ASN A 84 10.69 20.81 -14.72
N ASP A 85 10.73 20.02 -13.64
CA ASP A 85 9.53 19.49 -12.98
C ASP A 85 8.87 20.46 -11.99
N GLY A 86 9.40 21.69 -11.85
CA GLY A 86 8.94 22.66 -10.85
C GLY A 86 9.65 22.44 -9.52
N GLU A 87 9.03 22.82 -8.40
CA GLU A 87 9.61 22.58 -7.07
C GLU A 87 9.59 21.07 -6.71
N ILE A 88 10.46 20.64 -5.80
CA ILE A 88 10.58 19.22 -5.41
C ILE A 88 9.23 18.62 -4.99
N TRP A 89 8.41 19.35 -4.22
CA TRP A 89 7.10 18.86 -3.81
C TRP A 89 6.13 18.71 -4.99
N GLN A 90 6.27 19.50 -6.05
CA GLN A 90 5.46 19.40 -7.27
C GLN A 90 5.85 18.16 -8.06
N PHE A 91 7.15 17.88 -8.14
CA PHE A 91 7.65 16.62 -8.70
C PHE A 91 7.08 15.41 -7.94
N ILE A 92 7.17 15.41 -6.61
CA ILE A 92 6.64 14.34 -5.76
C ILE A 92 5.13 14.20 -5.96
N GLN A 93 4.38 15.30 -5.95
CA GLN A 93 2.94 15.27 -6.17
C GLN A 93 2.56 14.69 -7.54
N LYS A 94 3.28 15.07 -8.61
CA LYS A 94 3.06 14.51 -9.96
C LYS A 94 3.34 13.01 -9.98
N LEU A 95 4.38 12.57 -9.27
CA LEU A 95 4.75 11.16 -9.14
C LEU A 95 3.61 10.37 -8.48
N ASP A 96 3.18 10.83 -7.30
CA ASP A 96 2.15 10.18 -6.51
C ASP A 96 0.81 10.12 -7.24
N ASN A 97 0.39 11.25 -7.82
CA ASN A 97 -0.83 11.31 -8.63
C ASN A 97 -0.78 10.32 -9.80
N LYS A 98 0.39 10.12 -10.43
CA LYS A 98 0.51 9.15 -11.51
C LYS A 98 0.28 7.71 -11.03
N GLY A 99 0.80 7.37 -9.84
CA GLY A 99 0.52 6.10 -9.20
C GLY A 99 -0.96 5.93 -8.89
N MET A 100 -1.59 6.96 -8.32
CA MET A 100 -3.03 6.98 -7.99
C MET A 100 -3.90 6.76 -9.24
N GLU A 101 -3.64 7.48 -10.33
CA GLU A 101 -4.36 7.32 -11.61
C GLU A 101 -4.32 5.88 -12.13
N LEU A 102 -3.17 5.21 -12.04
CA LEU A 102 -3.01 3.84 -12.53
C LEU A 102 -3.77 2.82 -11.66
N ILE A 103 -3.85 3.08 -10.35
CA ILE A 103 -4.66 2.29 -9.42
C ILE A 103 -6.15 2.49 -9.73
N GLU A 104 -6.61 3.73 -9.92
CA GLU A 104 -8.01 4.05 -10.27
C GLU A 104 -8.45 3.39 -11.58
N GLN A 105 -7.54 3.26 -12.55
CA GLN A 105 -7.78 2.62 -13.84
C GLN A 105 -7.74 1.07 -13.77
N LEU A 106 -7.42 0.50 -12.61
CA LEU A 106 -7.20 -0.94 -12.43
C LEU A 106 -6.19 -1.52 -13.43
N ASN A 107 -5.18 -0.72 -13.82
CA ASN A 107 -4.22 -1.09 -14.86
C ASN A 107 -2.93 -1.64 -14.24
N LEU A 108 -2.98 -2.93 -13.86
CA LEU A 108 -1.87 -3.62 -13.21
C LEU A 108 -0.56 -3.60 -14.03
N SER A 109 -0.65 -3.72 -15.35
CA SER A 109 0.52 -3.75 -16.23
C SER A 109 1.28 -2.43 -16.23
N GLU A 110 0.56 -1.32 -16.42
CA GLU A 110 1.16 0.02 -16.41
C GLU A 110 1.61 0.42 -15.00
N PHE A 111 0.88 0.02 -13.95
CA PHE A 111 1.31 0.22 -12.57
C PHE A 111 2.64 -0.49 -12.27
N HIS A 112 2.81 -1.73 -12.73
CA HIS A 112 4.09 -2.44 -12.60
C HIS A 112 5.24 -1.81 -13.40
N LYS A 113 4.94 -1.15 -14.52
CA LYS A 113 5.94 -0.39 -15.28
C LYS A 113 6.31 0.90 -14.55
N TYR A 114 5.32 1.61 -14.00
CA TYR A 114 5.51 2.81 -13.19
C TYR A 114 6.45 2.57 -12.01
N LEU A 115 6.23 1.48 -11.24
CA LEU A 115 7.10 1.10 -10.13
C LEU A 115 8.55 0.82 -10.58
N ARG A 116 8.73 0.10 -11.69
CA ARG A 116 10.06 -0.27 -12.21
C ARG A 116 10.85 0.90 -12.78
N VAL A 117 10.24 1.72 -13.62
CA VAL A 117 10.92 2.80 -14.36
C VAL A 117 11.47 3.87 -13.43
N ARG A 118 10.83 4.05 -12.28
CA ARG A 118 11.20 5.12 -11.37
C ARG A 118 12.05 4.65 -10.20
N GLU A 119 12.47 3.39 -10.14
CA GLU A 119 13.12 2.82 -8.94
C GLU A 119 12.35 3.17 -7.65
N ILE A 120 11.03 3.34 -7.77
CA ILE A 120 10.15 3.48 -6.61
C ILE A 120 10.16 2.08 -6.02
N SER A 121 11.07 1.88 -5.07
CA SER A 121 11.39 0.57 -4.53
C SER A 121 10.15 -0.10 -3.99
N GLU A 122 9.20 0.68 -3.49
CA GLU A 122 7.86 0.27 -3.16
C GLU A 122 7.03 1.54 -2.92
N ILE A 123 5.76 1.51 -3.31
CA ILE A 123 4.72 2.09 -2.46
C ILE A 123 4.84 1.29 -1.16
N ARG A 124 5.56 1.84 -0.17
CA ARG A 124 5.93 1.06 1.02
C ARG A 124 4.69 0.83 1.84
N PHE A 125 4.36 -0.43 2.08
CA PHE A 125 3.50 -0.81 3.19
C PHE A 125 4.24 -0.32 4.45
N ILE A 126 3.58 0.55 5.23
CA ILE A 126 4.12 1.30 6.37
C ILE A 126 5.10 0.44 7.21
N GLU A 127 6.41 0.57 7.05
CA GLU A 127 7.40 -0.08 7.94
C GLU A 127 7.60 0.74 9.22
#